data_AF-A0AAV5L307-F1
#
_entry.id   AF-A0AAV5L307-F1
#
_cell.length_a   1.000
_cell.length_b   1.000
_cell.length_c   1.000
_cell.angle_alpha   90.00
_cell.angle_beta   90.00
_cell.angle_gamma   90.00
#
_symmetry.space_group_name_H-M   'P 1'
#
loop_
_entity.id
_entity.type
_entity.pdbx_description
1 polymer ?
#
loop_
_entity_poly.entity_id
_entity_poly.type
_entity_poly.pdbx_seq_one_letter_code
_entity_poly.pdbx_strand_id
1 'polypeptide(L)'
;MKADFKKRYGGGKADTATAKSLNKEFGPIMKEHMKYIIEHAEEIEKLLKVKAQVSEVKSIMLENIDKALERGENLTTLADKTENLRNQLRFRYWNFRNLRYSEMNEGKGEDSRV
;
A
#
# COMPACT_ATOMS: atom_id res chain seq x y z
N MET A 1 28.46 -4.52 -14.00
CA MET A 1 29.01 -5.27 -15.15
C MET A 1 28.10 -5.37 -16.38
N LYS A 2 27.02 -6.18 -16.40
CA LYS A 2 26.16 -6.32 -17.60
C LYS A 2 25.54 -4.98 -18.03
N ALA A 3 25.10 -4.18 -17.05
CA ALA A 3 24.60 -2.82 -17.29
C ALA A 3 25.71 -1.90 -17.83
N ASP A 4 26.92 -1.94 -17.26
CA ASP A 4 28.05 -1.12 -17.74
C ASP A 4 28.50 -1.49 -19.15
N PHE A 5 28.51 -2.78 -19.48
CA PHE A 5 28.80 -3.24 -20.83
C PHE A 5 27.77 -2.68 -21.82
N LYS A 6 26.48 -2.83 -21.52
CA LYS A 6 25.40 -2.26 -22.34
C LYS A 6 25.49 -0.75 -22.45
N LYS A 7 25.84 -0.05 -21.37
CA LYS A 7 26.01 1.41 -21.37
C LYS A 7 27.18 1.87 -22.24
N ARG A 8 28.30 1.14 -22.23
CA ARG A 8 29.52 1.52 -22.96
C ARG A 8 29.55 1.06 -24.42
N TYR A 9 28.91 -0.07 -24.73
CA TYR A 9 29.00 -0.70 -26.04
C TYR A 9 27.66 -0.94 -26.71
N GLY A 10 26.53 -0.90 -25.99
CA GLY A 10 25.21 -1.15 -26.58
C GLY A 10 24.72 -0.01 -27.47
N GLY A 11 23.87 -0.33 -28.45
CA GLY A 11 23.25 0.66 -29.35
C GLY A 11 24.14 1.05 -30.54
N GLY A 12 25.01 0.15 -31.00
CA GLY A 12 25.91 0.40 -32.12
C GLY A 12 27.17 -0.45 -32.08
N LYS A 13 28.16 -0.07 -31.25
CA LYS A 13 29.47 -0.73 -31.22
C LYS A 13 29.41 -2.23 -30.94
N ALA A 14 28.56 -2.68 -30.03
CA ALA A 14 28.34 -4.09 -29.74
C ALA A 14 27.47 -4.79 -30.79
N ASP A 15 26.55 -4.06 -31.42
CA ASP A 15 25.61 -4.60 -32.39
C ASP A 15 26.25 -4.81 -33.77
N THR A 16 27.29 -4.02 -34.09
CA THR A 16 28.11 -4.15 -35.32
C THR A 16 29.51 -4.70 -35.04
N ALA A 17 29.77 -5.21 -33.82
CA ALA A 17 31.07 -5.76 -33.45
C ALA A 17 31.38 -7.03 -34.25
N THR A 18 32.52 -7.05 -34.94
CA THR A 18 33.05 -8.29 -35.50
C THR A 18 33.54 -9.21 -34.39
N ALA A 19 33.59 -10.52 -34.66
CA ALA A 19 33.98 -11.53 -33.66
C ALA A 19 35.30 -11.16 -32.96
N LYS A 20 35.34 -11.28 -31.63
CA LYS A 20 36.50 -10.98 -30.76
C LYS A 20 36.97 -9.51 -30.73
N SER A 21 36.34 -8.59 -31.47
CA SER A 21 36.77 -7.19 -31.56
C SER A 21 36.76 -6.45 -30.22
N LEU A 22 35.79 -6.74 -29.34
CA LEU A 22 35.67 -6.12 -28.02
C LEU A 22 36.54 -6.80 -26.93
N ASN A 23 37.16 -7.95 -27.21
CA ASN A 23 37.91 -8.70 -26.20
C ASN A 23 39.14 -7.94 -25.70
N LYS A 24 39.79 -7.16 -26.58
CA LYS A 24 40.98 -6.38 -26.22
C LYS A 24 40.67 -5.27 -25.22
N GLU A 25 39.50 -4.65 -25.32
CA GLU A 25 39.08 -3.54 -24.46
C GLU A 25 38.34 -4.04 -23.21
N PHE A 26 37.46 -5.02 -23.36
CA PHE A 26 36.61 -5.50 -22.27
C PHE A 26 37.24 -6.63 -21.45
N GLY A 27 38.18 -7.39 -22.02
CA GLY A 27 38.87 -8.49 -21.34
C GLY A 27 39.62 -8.06 -20.06
N PRO A 28 40.41 -6.98 -20.07
CA PRO A 28 41.05 -6.47 -18.85
C PRO A 28 40.05 -6.02 -17.78
N ILE A 29 39.00 -5.30 -18.19
CA ILE A 29 37.91 -4.84 -17.31
C ILE A 29 37.21 -6.04 -16.65
N MET A 30 36.96 -7.10 -17.44
CA MET A 30 36.40 -8.36 -16.95
C MET A 30 37.29 -9.02 -15.90
N LYS A 31 38.60 -9.11 -16.17
CA LYS A 31 39.58 -9.72 -15.27
C LYS A 31 39.68 -8.97 -13.94
N GLU A 32 39.72 -7.64 -14.00
CA GLU A 32 39.76 -6.78 -12.82
C GLU A 32 38.50 -6.92 -11.97
N HIS A 33 37.32 -6.94 -12.61
CA HIS A 33 36.06 -7.14 -11.90
C HIS A 33 35.95 -8.53 -11.25
N MET A 34 36.41 -9.58 -11.95
CA MET A 34 36.49 -10.93 -11.37
C MET A 34 37.40 -10.96 -10.14
N LYS A 35 38.57 -10.31 -10.21
CA LYS A 35 39.50 -10.20 -9.09
C LYS A 35 38.86 -9.47 -7.91
N TYR A 36 38.22 -8.33 -8.16
CA TYR A 36 37.50 -7.58 -7.13
C TYR A 36 36.41 -8.41 -6.45
N ILE A 37 35.62 -9.18 -7.23
CA ILE A 37 34.57 -10.04 -6.66
C ILE A 37 35.18 -11.11 -5.72
N ILE A 38 36.32 -11.68 -6.10
CA ILE A 38 37.01 -12.68 -5.28
C ILE A 38 37.56 -12.03 -4.00
N GLU A 39 38.18 -10.86 -4.11
CA GLU A 39 38.78 -10.14 -2.97
C GLU A 39 37.74 -9.58 -1.99
N HIS A 40 36.55 -9.22 -2.47
CA HIS A 40 35.46 -8.64 -1.68
C HIS A 40 34.24 -9.57 -1.54
N ALA A 41 34.45 -10.89 -1.64
CA ALA A 41 33.37 -11.87 -1.62
C ALA A 41 32.45 -11.74 -0.39
N GLU A 42 33.03 -11.54 0.80
CA GLU A 42 32.26 -11.39 2.04
C GLU A 42 31.37 -10.13 2.05
N GLU A 43 31.88 -9.00 1.56
CA GLU A 43 31.12 -7.74 1.51
C GLU A 43 29.96 -7.86 0.53
N ILE A 44 30.19 -8.49 -0.63
CA ILE A 44 29.17 -8.77 -1.63
C ILE A 44 28.10 -9.70 -1.04
N GLU A 45 28.49 -10.75 -0.32
CA GLU A 45 27.55 -11.65 0.34
C GLU A 45 26.69 -10.92 1.39
N LYS A 46 27.32 -10.07 2.22
CA LYS A 46 26.59 -9.23 3.20
C LYS A 46 25.59 -8.31 2.51
N LEU A 47 25.97 -7.64 1.43
CA LEU A 47 25.08 -6.78 0.66
C LEU A 47 23.91 -7.56 0.04
N LEU A 48 24.14 -8.77 -0.46
CA LEU A 48 23.08 -9.63 -0.99
C LEU A 48 22.09 -10.04 0.11
N LYS A 49 22.58 -10.40 1.30
CA LYS A 49 21.73 -10.72 2.46
C LYS A 49 20.87 -9.53 2.87
N VAL A 50 21.48 -8.35 3.02
CA VAL A 50 20.75 -7.11 3.36
C VAL A 50 19.71 -6.79 2.28
N LYS A 51 20.05 -6.92 1.00
CA LYS A 51 19.10 -6.69 -0.10
C LYS A 51 17.91 -7.65 -0.04
N ALA A 52 18.13 -8.92 0.29
CA ALA A 52 17.06 -9.89 0.48
C ALA A 52 16.16 -9.51 1.67
N GLN A 53 16.74 -9.17 2.81
CA GLN A 53 15.99 -8.73 4.00
C GLN A 53 15.17 -7.47 3.75
N VAL A 54 15.74 -6.47 3.06
CA VAL A 54 15.00 -5.26 2.69
C VAL A 54 13.84 -5.60 1.75
N SER A 55 14.02 -6.53 0.81
CA SER A 55 12.93 -6.97 -0.08
C SER A 55 11.80 -7.67 0.69
N GLU A 56 12.14 -8.48 1.68
CA GLU A 56 11.17 -9.18 2.53
C GLU A 56 10.38 -8.19 3.39
N VAL A 57 11.07 -7.29 4.11
CA VAL A 57 10.42 -6.26 4.93
C VAL A 57 9.54 -5.35 4.06
N LYS A 58 9.97 -5.03 2.83
CA LYS A 58 9.14 -4.28 1.89
C LYS A 58 7.86 -5.04 1.54
N SER A 59 7.93 -6.36 1.31
CA SER A 59 6.75 -7.18 1.05
C SER A 59 5.78 -7.19 2.22
N ILE A 60 6.29 -7.35 3.45
CA ILE A 60 5.48 -7.30 4.68
C ILE A 60 4.81 -5.93 4.83
N MET A 61 5.53 -4.84 4.55
CA MET A 61 4.96 -3.50 4.64
C MET A 61 3.87 -3.24 3.61
N LEU A 62 3.98 -3.80 2.39
CA LEU A 62 2.89 -3.73 1.41
C LEU A 62 1.64 -4.46 1.93
N GLU A 63 1.80 -5.65 2.50
CA GLU A 63 0.69 -6.38 3.13
C GLU A 63 0.07 -5.58 4.30
N ASN A 64 0.91 -4.92 5.11
CA ASN A 64 0.43 -4.09 6.21
C ASN A 64 -0.34 -2.85 5.73
N ILE A 65 0.07 -2.24 4.60
CA ILE A 65 -0.66 -1.14 3.98
C ILE A 65 -2.02 -1.62 3.51
N ASP A 66 -2.10 -2.76 2.83
CA ASP A 66 -3.37 -3.33 2.35
C ASP A 66 -4.32 -3.61 3.52
N LYS A 67 -3.83 -4.22 4.60
CA LYS A 67 -4.60 -4.44 5.84
C LYS A 67 -5.07 -3.14 6.49
N ALA A 68 -4.23 -2.11 6.49
CA ALA A 68 -4.58 -0.81 7.07
C ALA A 68 -5.68 -0.11 6.27
N LEU A 69 -5.65 -0.24 4.94
CA LEU A 69 -6.69 0.27 4.04
C LEU A 69 -8.02 -0.46 4.27
N GLU A 70 -8.02 -1.79 4.29
CA GLU A 70 -9.21 -2.61 4.56
C GLU A 70 -9.84 -2.24 5.92
N ARG A 71 -9.02 -2.05 6.96
CA ARG A 71 -9.50 -1.59 8.26
C ARG A 71 -10.14 -0.20 8.17
N GLY A 72 -9.59 0.70 7.35
CA GLY A 72 -10.15 2.02 7.09
C GLY A 72 -11.56 1.94 6.49
N GLU A 73 -11.75 1.10 5.48
CA GLU A 73 -13.07 0.88 4.85
C GLU A 73 -14.10 0.30 5.83
N ASN A 74 -13.66 -0.66 6.65
CA ASN A 74 -14.49 -1.26 7.69
C ASN A 74 -14.92 -0.22 8.75
N LEU A 75 -14.03 0.70 9.13
CA LEU A 75 -14.35 1.79 10.06
C LEU A 75 -15.35 2.79 9.46
N THR A 76 -15.18 3.15 8.19
CA THR A 76 -16.16 4.00 7.47
C THR A 76 -17.53 3.34 7.46
N THR A 77 -17.59 2.06 7.11
CA THR A 77 -18.84 1.29 7.12
C THR A 77 -19.48 1.22 8.50
N LEU A 78 -18.67 1.05 9.56
CA LEU A 78 -19.15 1.05 10.93
C LEU A 78 -19.70 2.42 11.35
N ALA A 79 -19.01 3.50 10.98
CA ALA A 79 -19.45 4.86 11.22
C ALA A 79 -20.84 5.10 10.60
N ASP A 80 -21.03 4.74 9.32
CA ASP A 80 -22.31 4.88 8.62
C ASP A 80 -23.44 4.11 9.31
N LYS A 81 -23.17 2.86 9.72
CA LYS A 81 -24.15 2.03 10.44
C LYS A 81 -24.53 2.64 11.79
N THR A 82 -23.55 3.14 12.54
CA THR A 82 -23.81 3.76 13.85
C THR A 82 -24.56 5.10 13.73
N GLU A 83 -24.29 5.88 12.68
CA GLU A 83 -25.06 7.08 12.37
C GLU A 83 -26.50 6.76 12.00
N ASN A 84 -26.72 5.76 11.13
CA ASN A 84 -28.06 5.31 10.78
C ASN A 84 -28.85 4.86 12.03
N LEU A 85 -28.23 4.06 12.90
CA LEU A 85 -28.85 3.62 14.15
C LEU A 85 -29.23 4.80 15.05
N ARG A 86 -28.34 5.78 15.20
CA ARG A 86 -28.61 7.02 15.96
C ARG A 86 -29.80 7.78 15.40
N ASN A 87 -29.87 7.90 14.07
CA ASN A 87 -30.96 8.62 13.40
C ASN A 87 -32.30 7.91 13.58
N GLN A 88 -32.34 6.58 13.51
CA GLN A 88 -33.53 5.78 13.78
C GLN A 88 -34.04 5.97 15.21
N LEU A 89 -33.14 5.93 16.21
CA LEU A 89 -33.52 6.16 17.61
C LEU A 89 -34.08 7.56 17.83
N ARG A 90 -33.47 8.58 17.22
CA ARG A 90 -33.95 9.97 17.28
C ARG A 90 -35.35 10.09 16.67
N PHE A 91 -35.56 9.49 15.50
CA PHE A 91 -36.86 9.49 14.84
C PHE A 91 -37.93 8.81 15.71
N ARG A 92 -37.61 7.64 16.28
CA ARG A 92 -38.52 6.93 17.20
C ARG A 92 -38.87 7.76 18.43
N TYR A 93 -37.89 8.44 19.02
CA TYR A 93 -38.12 9.33 20.16
C TYR A 93 -39.01 10.51 19.78
N TRP A 94 -38.77 11.14 18.63
CA TRP A 94 -39.59 12.24 18.12
C TRP A 94 -41.05 11.80 17.90
N ASN A 95 -41.26 10.65 17.25
CA ASN A 95 -42.59 10.07 17.05
C ASN A 95 -43.31 9.82 18.37
N PHE A 96 -42.62 9.18 19.33
CA PHE A 96 -43.19 8.91 20.64
C PHE A 96 -43.60 10.20 21.36
N ARG A 97 -42.73 11.22 21.32
CA ARG A 97 -43.01 12.51 21.94
C ARG A 97 -44.23 13.20 21.31
N ASN A 98 -44.35 13.18 19.99
CA ASN A 98 -45.50 13.76 19.28
C ASN A 98 -46.79 13.03 19.59
N LEU A 99 -46.77 11.70 19.64
CA LEU A 99 -47.93 10.90 20.03
C LEU A 99 -48.40 11.25 21.44
N ARG A 100 -47.47 11.42 22.38
CA ARG A 100 -47.79 11.86 23.76
C ARG A 100 -48.38 13.27 23.80
N TYR A 101 -47.92 14.18 22.95
CA TYR A 101 -48.51 15.52 22.86
C TYR A 101 -49.92 15.50 22.27
N SER A 102 -50.23 14.65 21.27
CA SER A 102 -51.58 14.54 20.72
C SER A 102 -52.56 13.96 21.75
N GLU A 103 -52.19 12.87 22.44
CA GLU A 103 -53.00 12.24 23.50
C GLU A 103 -53.39 13.24 24.61
N MET A 104 -52.43 14.08 25.05
CA MET A 104 -52.69 15.10 26.09
C MET A 104 -53.66 16.21 25.65
N ASN A 105 -53.79 16.46 24.35
CA ASN A 105 -54.65 17.51 23.80
C ASN A 105 -56.03 17.00 23.40
N GLU A 106 -56.17 15.71 23.06
CA GLU A 106 -57.47 15.08 22.82
C GLU A 106 -58.34 15.06 24.09
N GLY A 107 -57.78 14.72 25.25
CA GLY A 107 -58.52 14.67 26.53
C GLY A 107 -58.97 16.03 27.08
N LYS A 108 -58.36 17.15 26.65
CA LYS A 108 -58.75 18.50 27.09
C LYS A 108 -59.93 19.09 26.30
N GLY A 109 -60.21 18.55 25.10
CA GLY A 109 -61.32 18.99 24.26
C GLY A 109 -62.70 18.47 24.69
N GLU A 110 -62.73 17.41 25.51
CA GLU A 110 -63.97 16.85 26.07
C GLU A 110 -64.36 17.51 27.39
N ASP A 111 -63.40 17.84 28.26
CA ASP A 111 -63.63 18.50 29.57
C ASP A 111 -64.04 19.98 29.45
N SER A 112 -63.80 20.60 28.29
CA SER A 112 -64.16 22.00 28.02
C SER A 112 -65.58 22.19 27.46
N ARG A 113 -66.37 21.11 27.30
CA ARG A 113 -67.72 21.10 26.72
C ARG A 113 -68.86 20.95 27.74
N VAL A 114 -68.57 21.06 29.04
CA VAL A 114 -69.56 20.96 30.12
C VAL A 114 -69.70 22.28 30.85
#